data_AF-A0A928THU4-F1
#
_entry.id   AF-A0A928THU4-F1
#
_cell.length_a   1.000
_cell.length_b   1.000
_cell.length_c   1.000
_cell.angle_alpha   90.00
_cell.angle_beta   90.00
_cell.angle_gamma   90.00
#
_symmetry.space_group_name_H-M   'P 1'
#
loop_
_entity.id
_entity.type
_entity.pdbx_description
1 polymer ?
#
loop_
_entity_poly.entity_id
_entity_poly.type
_entity_poly.pdbx_seq_one_letter_code
_entity_poly.pdbx_strand_id
1 'polypeptide(L)'
;MTFRPFTVARFGIYLALAVAAMSAWLGLQAGATLDYALLRAVFVFVIFTAIGFAAEAVLTIGWQPQVPRPDPPAPRPAGEEEQV
;
A
#
# COMPACT_ATOMS: atom_id res chain seq x y z
N MET A 1 -15.32 -8.52 -0.50
CA MET A 1 -15.37 -7.47 -1.54
C MET A 1 -14.00 -7.37 -2.18
N THR A 2 -13.86 -7.88 -3.40
CA THR A 2 -12.63 -7.76 -4.18
C THR A 2 -12.53 -6.32 -4.67
N PHE A 3 -11.76 -5.47 -3.99
CA PHE A 3 -11.48 -4.13 -4.48
C PHE A 3 -10.75 -4.25 -5.82
N ARG A 4 -11.28 -3.61 -6.86
CA ARG A 4 -10.62 -3.60 -8.18
C ARG A 4 -9.22 -2.99 -8.03
N PRO A 5 -8.18 -3.59 -8.61
CA PRO A 5 -6.89 -2.92 -8.75
C PRO A 5 -7.16 -1.61 -9.48
N PHE A 6 -6.61 -0.50 -8.99
CA PHE A 6 -6.85 0.93 -9.26
C PHE A 6 -7.76 1.72 -8.33
N THR A 7 -8.45 1.09 -7.37
CA THR A 7 -9.40 1.87 -6.54
C THR A 7 -8.66 2.81 -5.58
N VAL A 8 -7.58 2.34 -4.94
CA VAL A 8 -6.87 3.09 -3.89
C VAL A 8 -6.04 4.21 -4.49
N ALA A 9 -5.31 3.96 -5.57
CA ALA A 9 -4.52 4.95 -6.29
C ALA A 9 -5.41 6.07 -6.86
N ARG A 10 -6.58 5.73 -7.41
CA ARG A 10 -7.51 6.74 -7.94
C ARG A 10 -8.03 7.68 -6.85
N PHE A 11 -8.48 7.14 -5.71
CA PHE A 11 -8.92 7.98 -4.58
C PHE A 11 -7.74 8.72 -3.92
N GLY A 12 -6.56 8.09 -3.89
CA GLY A 12 -5.32 8.69 -3.42
C GLY A 12 -4.92 9.92 -4.23
N ILE A 13 -5.08 9.90 -5.56
CA ILE A 13 -4.81 11.05 -6.43
C ILE A 13 -5.78 12.21 -6.12
N TYR A 14 -7.09 11.94 -5.96
CA TYR A 14 -8.04 12.99 -5.62
C TYR A 14 -7.73 13.62 -4.25
N LEU A 15 -7.36 12.80 -3.26
CA LEU A 15 -6.92 13.27 -1.96
C LEU A 15 -5.64 14.11 -2.08
N ALA A 16 -4.63 13.62 -2.81
CA ALA A 16 -3.37 14.33 -3.03
C ALA A 16 -3.61 15.71 -3.67
N LEU A 17 -4.53 15.79 -4.64
CA LEU A 17 -4.89 17.02 -5.34
C LEU A 17 -5.58 18.01 -4.39
N ALA A 18 -6.51 17.53 -3.56
CA ALA A 18 -7.17 18.36 -2.55
C ALA A 18 -6.17 18.91 -1.50
N VAL A 19 -5.27 18.06 -1.00
CA VAL A 19 -4.26 18.46 0.00
C VAL A 19 -3.23 19.41 -0.61
N ALA A 20 -2.84 19.21 -1.86
CA ALA A 20 -1.94 20.12 -2.58
C ALA A 20 -2.57 21.50 -2.80
N ALA A 21 -3.83 21.55 -3.23
CA ALA A 21 -4.57 22.80 -3.37
C ALA A 21 -4.71 23.54 -2.03
N MET A 22 -5.04 22.80 -0.96
CA MET A 22 -5.12 23.36 0.40
C MET A 22 -3.76 23.90 0.88
N SER A 23 -2.67 23.18 0.57
CA SER A 23 -1.31 23.61 0.89
C SER A 23 -0.93 24.91 0.18
N ALA A 24 -1.24 25.02 -1.12
CA ALA A 24 -1.05 26.26 -1.88
C ALA A 24 -1.83 27.42 -1.26
N TRP A 25 -3.12 27.19 -0.98
CA TRP A 25 -4.03 28.18 -0.39
C TRP A 25 -3.50 28.70 0.95
N LEU A 26 -3.11 27.80 1.86
CA LEU A 26 -2.52 28.17 3.15
C LEU A 26 -1.19 28.92 3.00
N GLY A 27 -0.38 28.57 2.00
CA GLY A 27 0.86 29.28 1.71
C GLY A 27 0.62 30.73 1.31
N LEU A 28 -0.35 30.97 0.44
CA LEU A 28 -0.74 32.33 0.02
C LEU A 28 -1.33 33.14 1.18
N GLN A 29 -2.19 32.52 2.00
CA GLN A 29 -2.76 33.17 3.18
C GLN A 29 -1.71 33.52 4.24
N ALA A 30 -0.61 32.75 4.31
CA ALA A 30 0.53 33.03 5.19
C ALA A 30 1.48 34.11 4.63
N GLY A 31 1.16 34.72 3.48
CA GLY A 31 1.98 35.74 2.84
C GLY A 31 3.21 35.19 2.11
N ALA A 32 3.26 33.88 1.82
CA ALA A 32 4.33 33.31 1.03
C ALA A 32 4.24 33.76 -0.44
N THR A 33 5.40 33.83 -1.11
CA THR A 33 5.43 34.11 -2.55
C THR A 33 4.73 33.00 -3.33
N LEU A 34 4.14 33.36 -4.48
CA LEU A 34 3.42 32.40 -5.33
C LEU A 34 4.33 31.22 -5.73
N ASP A 35 5.59 31.50 -6.09
CA ASP A 35 6.56 30.47 -6.47
C ASP A 35 6.81 29.47 -5.34
N TYR A 36 6.95 29.95 -4.11
CA TYR A 36 7.13 29.10 -2.93
C TYR A 36 5.88 28.29 -2.62
N ALA A 37 4.70 28.92 -2.66
CA ALA A 37 3.43 28.25 -2.43
C ALA A 37 3.18 27.14 -3.48
N LEU A 38 3.53 27.39 -4.73
CA LEU A 38 3.44 26.42 -5.82
C LEU A 38 4.42 25.27 -5.63
N LEU A 39 5.69 25.56 -5.32
CA LEU A 39 6.71 24.53 -5.05
C LEU A 39 6.25 23.60 -3.91
N ARG A 40 5.74 24.18 -2.82
CA ARG A 40 5.20 23.44 -1.68
C ARG A 40 3.98 22.59 -2.07
N ALA A 41 3.09 23.11 -2.91
CA ALA A 41 1.93 22.37 -3.39
C ALA A 41 2.33 21.16 -4.25
N VAL A 42 3.27 21.33 -5.18
CA VAL A 42 3.81 20.23 -6.00
C VAL A 42 4.48 19.19 -5.12
N PHE A 43 5.30 19.62 -4.15
CA PHE A 43 5.98 18.70 -3.23
C PHE A 43 4.98 17.86 -2.42
N VAL A 44 3.95 18.51 -1.87
CA VAL A 44 2.86 17.83 -1.15
C VAL A 44 2.10 16.88 -2.06
N PHE A 45 1.75 17.30 -3.28
CA PHE A 45 1.07 16.45 -4.26
C PHE A 45 1.85 15.17 -4.55
N VAL A 46 3.16 15.29 -4.82
CA VAL A 46 4.03 14.16 -5.15
C VAL A 46 4.12 13.17 -3.98
N ILE A 47 4.27 13.66 -2.74
CA ILE A 47 4.32 12.81 -1.54
C ILE A 47 3.03 11.98 -1.40
N PHE A 48 1.87 12.64 -1.41
CA PHE A 48 0.60 11.94 -1.21
C PHE A 48 0.27 10.98 -2.36
N THR A 49 0.65 11.35 -3.58
CA THR A 49 0.51 10.47 -4.75
C THR A 49 1.39 9.24 -4.60
N ALA A 50 2.66 9.40 -4.22
CA ALA A 50 3.58 8.29 -3.99
C ALA A 50 3.08 7.35 -2.89
N ILE A 51 2.51 7.88 -1.79
CA ILE A 51 1.90 7.08 -0.72
C ILE A 51 0.71 6.28 -1.26
N GLY A 52 -0.17 6.89 -2.06
CA GLY A 52 -1.32 6.20 -2.66
C GLY A 52 -0.89 5.03 -3.54
N PHE A 53 0.12 5.23 -4.40
CA PHE A 53 0.68 4.17 -5.24
C PHE A 53 1.42 3.10 -4.43
N ALA A 54 2.17 3.48 -3.40
CA ALA A 54 2.85 2.52 -2.51
C ALA A 54 1.85 1.67 -1.74
N ALA A 55 0.77 2.26 -1.21
CA ALA A 55 -0.30 1.53 -0.55
C ALA A 55 -0.96 0.54 -1.51
N GLU A 56 -1.21 0.93 -2.76
CA GLU A 56 -1.75 0.03 -3.76
C GLU A 56 -0.77 -1.09 -4.15
N ALA A 57 0.53 -0.79 -4.29
CA ALA A 57 1.57 -1.80 -4.53
C ALA A 57 1.61 -2.85 -3.41
N VAL A 58 1.54 -2.43 -2.14
CA VAL A 58 1.48 -3.35 -1.00
C VAL A 58 0.24 -4.25 -1.06
N LEU A 59 -0.92 -3.68 -1.40
CA LEU A 59 -2.18 -4.44 -1.48
C LEU A 59 -2.24 -5.39 -2.69
N THR A 60 -1.56 -5.05 -3.79
CA THR A 60 -1.55 -5.83 -5.04
C THR A 60 -0.48 -6.91 -5.08
N ILE A 61 0.68 -6.69 -4.45
CA ILE A 61 1.79 -7.67 -4.43
C ILE A 61 1.44 -8.92 -3.61
N GLY A 62 0.37 -8.90 -2.81
CA GLY A 62 -0.15 -10.10 -2.17
C GLY A 62 0.89 -10.79 -1.30
N TRP A 63 1.60 -10.03 -0.47
CA TRP A 63 2.52 -10.60 0.52
C TRP A 63 1.70 -11.38 1.56
N GLN A 64 1.40 -12.64 1.24
CA GLN A 64 0.94 -13.60 2.20
C GLN A 64 2.17 -14.15 2.91
N PRO A 65 2.27 -14.01 4.26
CA PRO A 65 3.26 -14.76 5.00
C PRO A 65 3.04 -16.23 4.66
N GLN A 66 4.05 -16.91 4.12
CA GLN A 66 3.98 -18.37 3.99
C GLN A 66 3.87 -18.93 5.40
N VAL A 67 2.66 -19.32 5.80
CA VAL A 67 2.45 -20.10 7.01
C VAL A 67 3.09 -21.46 6.72
N PRO A 68 4.11 -21.89 7.48
CA PRO A 68 4.71 -23.19 7.30
C PRO A 68 3.62 -24.26 7.34
N ARG A 69 3.45 -24.98 6.23
CA ARG A 69 2.48 -26.07 6.15
C ARG A 69 2.98 -27.19 7.06
N PRO A 70 2.16 -27.75 7.96
CA PRO A 70 2.58 -28.91 8.74
C PRO A 70 2.91 -30.06 7.79
N ASP A 71 4.11 -30.61 7.89
CA ASP A 71 4.51 -31.78 7.09
C ASP A 71 3.56 -32.95 7.37
N PRO A 72 3.14 -33.71 6.34
CA PRO A 72 2.31 -34.89 6.57
C PRO A 72 3.08 -35.90 7.43
N PRO A 73 2.43 -36.55 8.42
CA PRO A 73 3.08 -37.53 9.26
C PRO A 73 3.64 -38.68 8.41
N ALA A 74 4.90 -39.03 8.66
CA ALA A 74 5.60 -40.09 7.94
C ALA A 74 4.81 -41.42 7.97
N PRO A 75 4.82 -42.21 6.88
CA PRO A 75 4.17 -43.52 6.87
C PRO A 75 4.80 -44.40 7.95
N ARG A 76 3.97 -44.85 8.91
CA ARG A 76 4.37 -45.82 9.93
C ARG A 76 4.66 -47.15 9.20
N PRO A 77 5.84 -47.77 9.36
CA PRO A 77 6.08 -49.08 8.77
C PRO A 77 5.11 -50.09 9.39
N ALA A 78 4.24 -50.64 8.56
CA ALA A 78 3.46 -51.82 8.88
C ALA A 78 4.38 -53.02 8.73
N GLY A 79 4.76 -53.67 9.83
CA GLY A 79 5.64 -54.84 9.77
C GLY A 79 6.23 -55.27 11.09
N GLU A 80 5.42 -55.36 12.15
CA GLU A 80 5.76 -56.13 13.37
C GLU A 80 4.56 -57.00 13.73
N GLU A 81 4.12 -57.84 12.80
CA GLU A 81 3.19 -58.94 13.07
C GLU A 81 3.55 -60.16 12.22
N GLU A 82 4.77 -60.69 12.32
CA GLU A 82 5.02 -62.11 12.05
C GLU A 82 6.40 -62.56 12.57
N GLN A 83 6.44 -63.11 13.77
CA GLN A 83 7.24 -64.30 14.06
C GLN A 83 6.84 -64.92 15.41
N VAL A 84 6.10 -66.02 15.27
CA VAL A 84 5.81 -67.05 16.27
C VAL A 84 7.08 -67.86 16.54
#